data_AF-A0A1J8Q206-F1
#
_entry.id   AF-A0A1J8Q206-F1
#
_cell.length_a   1.000
_cell.length_b   1.000
_cell.length_c   1.000
_cell.angle_alpha   90.00
_cell.angle_beta   90.00
_cell.angle_gamma   90.00
#
_symmetry.space_group_name_H-M   'P 1'
#
loop_
_entity.id
_entity.type
_entity.pdbx_description
1 polymer ?
#
loop_
_entity_poly.entity_id
_entity_poly.type
_entity_poly.pdbx_seq_one_letter_code
_entity_poly.pdbx_strand_id
1 'polypeptide(L)'
;MGNSSSKAARRLPKEKPSWAGTRTPSEQGSAQETRRSMPSRPLAFEHRTDAVEADAKDPQFMSKLSRLGPVQVDHHMRPVRPADYIQNMYRSRIQSEVEASPSHSTRNRLLAASLSELLESRKTIKSQAELQALAERYGIDVTKLTELARFINTPSIDGGTIVKTVNQDGEETLTMMAQWVDPKLE
;
A
#
# COMPACT_ATOMS: atom_id res chain seq x y z
N MET A 1 45.13 0.60 -25.30
CA MET A 1 43.67 0.43 -25.44
C MET A 1 43.08 0.49 -24.04
N GLY A 2 42.46 1.61 -23.67
CA GLY A 2 41.94 1.83 -22.32
C GLY A 2 40.45 2.13 -22.36
N ASN A 3 39.67 1.49 -21.50
CA ASN A 3 38.27 1.84 -21.23
C ASN A 3 38.11 2.07 -19.72
N SER A 4 38.08 3.35 -19.35
CA SER A 4 37.73 3.85 -18.03
C SER A 4 36.20 3.94 -17.93
N SER A 5 35.59 3.19 -17.03
CA SER A 5 34.16 3.24 -16.73
C SER A 5 33.89 4.32 -15.67
N SER A 6 33.41 5.48 -16.11
CA SER A 6 33.06 6.63 -15.26
C SER A 6 31.90 6.30 -14.30
N LYS A 7 32.19 6.21 -12.99
CA LYS A 7 31.17 6.18 -11.93
C LYS A 7 30.54 7.57 -11.78
N ALA A 8 29.26 7.71 -12.09
CA ALA A 8 28.49 8.92 -11.79
C ALA A 8 28.20 9.01 -10.28
N ALA A 9 28.90 9.91 -9.57
CA ALA A 9 28.61 10.23 -8.19
C ALA A 9 27.32 11.07 -8.10
N ARG A 10 26.24 10.49 -7.54
CA ARG A 10 24.97 11.19 -7.34
C ARG A 10 25.17 12.31 -6.31
N ARG A 11 24.97 13.57 -6.72
CA ARG A 11 24.96 14.73 -5.81
C ARG A 11 23.53 15.01 -5.35
N LEU A 12 23.37 15.20 -4.04
CA LEU A 12 22.12 15.63 -3.43
C LEU A 12 21.78 17.08 -3.86
N PRO A 13 20.51 17.42 -4.10
CA PRO A 13 20.10 18.77 -4.44
C PRO A 13 20.42 19.74 -3.29
N LYS A 14 21.11 20.84 -3.62
CA LYS A 14 21.52 21.87 -2.67
C LYS A 14 20.45 22.94 -2.43
N GLU A 15 19.40 22.97 -3.24
CA GLU A 15 18.29 23.91 -3.10
C GLU A 15 17.12 23.26 -2.35
N LYS A 16 16.62 23.98 -1.34
CA LYS A 16 15.42 23.56 -0.61
C LYS A 16 14.19 23.85 -1.49
N PRO A 17 13.28 22.89 -1.69
CA PRO A 17 12.05 23.13 -2.44
C PRO A 17 11.19 24.16 -1.70
N SER A 18 10.43 24.97 -2.45
CA SER A 18 9.61 26.09 -1.96
C SER A 18 8.55 25.70 -0.92
N TRP A 19 8.27 24.40 -0.75
CA TRP A 19 7.36 23.88 0.27
C TRP A 19 8.05 23.55 1.61
N ALA A 20 9.39 23.48 1.64
CA ALA A 20 10.16 23.21 2.85
C ALA A 20 10.39 24.49 3.68
N GLY A 21 9.32 25.00 4.28
CA GLY A 21 9.39 26.16 5.18
C GLY A 21 8.17 26.42 6.06
N THR A 22 7.03 25.77 5.81
CA THR A 22 5.75 26.15 6.45
C THR A 22 5.57 25.65 7.90
N ARG A 23 6.58 25.05 8.55
CA ARG A 23 6.39 24.41 9.87
C ARG A 23 7.42 24.73 10.96
N THR A 24 8.28 25.72 10.77
CA THR A 24 9.15 26.20 11.86
C THR A 24 9.07 27.72 11.96
N PRO A 25 8.61 28.31 13.08
CA PRO A 25 8.82 29.73 13.30
C PRO A 25 10.32 29.94 13.53
N SER A 26 11.00 30.60 12.60
CA SER A 26 12.36 31.07 12.84
C SER A 26 12.31 32.33 13.68
N GLU A 27 12.85 32.26 14.89
CA GLU A 27 13.18 33.44 15.67
C GLU A 27 14.26 34.24 14.94
N GLN A 28 13.99 35.55 14.81
CA GLN A 28 14.92 36.65 14.55
C GLN A 28 15.41 36.90 13.10
N GLY A 29 15.10 38.10 12.61
CA GLY A 29 16.04 38.89 11.81
C GLY A 29 15.64 39.23 10.37
N SER A 30 14.94 40.36 10.22
CA SER A 30 15.00 41.30 9.08
C SER A 30 15.01 40.77 7.64
N ALA A 31 13.91 40.96 6.91
CA ALA A 31 13.97 41.15 5.46
C ALA A 31 12.93 42.19 5.03
N GLN A 32 13.48 43.29 4.53
CA GLN A 32 12.82 44.50 4.11
C GLN A 32 11.90 44.24 2.91
N GLU A 33 10.73 44.85 3.01
CA GLU A 33 9.54 44.65 2.23
C GLU A 33 9.64 45.28 0.83
N THR A 34 9.61 44.48 -0.24
CA THR A 34 9.34 44.96 -1.61
C THR A 34 7.90 44.63 -1.98
N ARG A 35 6.95 45.44 -1.48
CA ARG A 35 5.54 45.39 -1.90
C ARG A 35 5.40 45.98 -3.30
N ARG A 36 5.10 45.12 -4.28
CA ARG A 36 4.53 45.54 -5.56
C ARG A 36 3.10 46.03 -5.31
N SER A 37 2.76 47.19 -5.85
CA SER A 37 1.45 47.84 -5.72
C SER A 37 0.35 47.04 -6.42
N MET A 38 -0.43 46.30 -5.64
CA MET A 38 -1.76 45.81 -6.05
C MET A 38 -2.83 46.79 -5.54
N PRO A 39 -3.87 47.10 -6.33
CA PRO A 39 -4.99 47.89 -5.83
C PRO A 39 -5.69 47.11 -4.71
N SER A 40 -5.58 47.64 -3.49
CA SER A 40 -6.28 47.13 -2.32
C SER A 40 -7.79 47.20 -2.56
N ARG A 41 -8.42 46.05 -2.82
CA ARG A 41 -9.83 45.89 -2.49
C ARG A 41 -9.89 45.91 -0.96
N PRO A 42 -10.75 46.72 -0.31
CA PRO A 42 -10.85 46.73 1.13
C PRO A 42 -11.38 45.37 1.59
N LEU A 43 -10.46 44.49 1.98
CA LEU A 43 -10.72 43.22 2.63
C LEU A 43 -10.80 43.52 4.13
N ALA A 44 -12.04 43.64 4.63
CA ALA A 44 -12.41 43.80 6.03
C ALA A 44 -11.82 45.05 6.75
N PHE A 45 -12.69 45.76 7.46
CA PHE A 45 -12.26 46.85 8.33
C PHE A 45 -11.78 46.28 9.66
N GLU A 46 -10.59 46.66 10.10
CA GLU A 46 -10.02 46.25 11.41
C GLU A 46 -10.74 46.89 12.60
N HIS A 47 -11.52 47.95 12.38
CA HIS A 47 -12.23 48.67 13.42
C HIS A 47 -13.73 48.40 13.39
N ARG A 48 -14.26 48.09 14.57
CA ARG A 48 -15.69 47.97 14.83
C ARG A 48 -16.31 49.36 14.80
N THR A 49 -16.99 49.70 13.71
CA THR A 49 -17.70 50.97 13.54
C THR A 49 -19.17 50.82 13.96
N ASP A 50 -19.81 51.92 14.35
CA ASP A 50 -21.22 51.91 14.79
C ASP A 50 -22.18 51.34 13.73
N ALA A 51 -21.85 51.51 12.45
CA ALA A 51 -22.61 50.90 11.34
C ALA A 51 -22.50 49.36 11.33
N VAL A 52 -21.33 48.81 11.65
CA VAL A 52 -21.11 47.36 11.80
C VAL A 52 -21.81 46.84 13.06
N GLU A 53 -21.86 47.62 14.15
CA GLU A 53 -22.61 47.24 15.35
C GLU A 53 -24.13 47.26 15.14
N ALA A 54 -24.65 48.18 14.32
CA ALA A 54 -26.05 48.22 13.96
C ALA A 54 -26.44 47.04 13.05
N ASP A 55 -25.63 46.73 12.04
CA ASP A 55 -25.84 45.59 11.12
C ASP A 55 -25.70 44.24 11.84
N ALA A 56 -24.75 44.13 12.79
CA ALA A 56 -24.59 42.94 13.63
C ALA A 56 -25.78 42.67 14.58
N LYS A 57 -26.68 43.64 14.77
CA LYS A 57 -27.93 43.49 15.53
C LYS A 57 -29.11 43.11 14.64
N ASP A 58 -28.88 42.52 13.46
CA ASP A 58 -29.96 42.02 12.60
C ASP A 58 -30.84 41.00 13.35
N PRO A 59 -32.11 41.35 13.66
CA PRO A 59 -33.01 40.47 14.38
C PRO A 59 -33.35 39.21 13.57
N GLN A 60 -33.31 39.29 12.24
CA GLN A 60 -33.54 38.12 11.39
C GLN A 60 -32.38 37.13 11.49
N PHE A 61 -31.14 37.62 11.51
CA PHE A 61 -29.96 36.79 11.71
C PHE A 61 -29.95 36.09 13.08
N MET A 62 -30.25 36.82 14.16
CA MET A 62 -30.32 36.25 15.52
C MET A 62 -31.44 35.20 15.66
N SER A 63 -32.58 35.40 15.00
CA SER A 63 -33.68 34.41 14.98
C SER A 63 -33.28 33.12 14.24
N LYS A 64 -32.47 33.22 13.18
CA LYS A 64 -31.98 32.06 12.43
C LYS A 64 -30.92 31.29 13.21
N LEU A 65 -30.00 31.97 13.89
CA LEU A 65 -29.00 31.33 14.74
C LEU A 65 -29.62 30.60 15.93
N SER A 66 -30.59 31.23 16.61
CA SER A 66 -31.33 30.58 17.70
C SER A 66 -32.13 29.37 17.23
N ARG A 67 -32.68 29.42 16.00
CA ARG A 67 -33.41 28.29 15.39
C ARG A 67 -32.49 27.14 14.96
N LEU A 68 -31.26 27.42 14.52
CA LEU A 68 -30.30 26.39 14.09
C LEU A 68 -29.68 25.66 15.28
N GLY A 69 -29.53 26.32 16.43
CA GLY A 69 -28.95 25.73 17.63
C GLY A 69 -27.46 25.39 17.48
N PRO A 70 -26.80 24.93 18.56
CA PRO A 70 -25.42 24.49 18.46
C PRO A 70 -25.32 23.25 17.56
N VAL A 71 -24.35 23.26 16.63
CA VAL A 71 -24.07 22.11 15.77
C VAL A 71 -23.56 20.96 16.63
N GLN A 72 -24.32 19.86 16.67
CA GLN A 72 -23.85 18.63 17.28
C GLN A 72 -22.92 17.92 16.31
N VAL A 73 -21.64 17.87 16.67
CA VAL A 73 -20.66 17.04 15.97
C VAL A 73 -20.61 15.71 16.71
N ASP A 74 -21.01 14.62 16.04
CA ASP A 74 -20.85 13.29 16.60
C ASP A 74 -19.37 12.93 16.68
N HIS A 75 -18.83 12.95 17.89
CA HIS A 75 -17.44 12.57 18.17
C HIS A 75 -17.33 11.07 18.46
N HIS A 76 -17.76 10.22 17.54
CA HIS A 76 -17.52 8.77 17.56
C HIS A 76 -16.05 8.35 17.29
N MET A 77 -15.10 9.26 17.49
CA MET A 77 -13.67 8.96 17.38
C MET A 77 -13.23 8.17 18.61
N ARG A 78 -13.01 6.87 18.45
CA ARG A 78 -12.35 6.05 19.48
C ARG A 78 -10.98 6.70 19.78
N PRO A 79 -10.66 6.99 21.05
CA PRO A 79 -9.37 7.55 21.40
C PRO A 79 -8.30 6.54 20.99
N VAL A 80 -7.49 6.90 19.98
CA VAL A 80 -6.33 6.12 19.58
C VAL A 80 -5.35 6.17 20.75
N ARG A 81 -5.19 5.05 21.46
CA ARG A 81 -4.24 4.93 22.55
C ARG A 81 -2.84 4.87 21.94
N PRO A 82 -1.96 5.86 22.18
CA PRO A 82 -0.63 5.88 21.58
C PRO A 82 0.22 4.65 21.96
N ALA A 83 -0.03 4.08 23.14
CA ALA A 83 0.60 2.84 23.59
C ALA A 83 0.33 1.66 22.65
N ASP A 84 -0.90 1.50 22.15
CA ASP A 84 -1.26 0.40 21.26
C ASP A 84 -0.60 0.56 19.88
N TYR A 85 -0.49 1.79 19.39
CA TYR A 85 0.22 2.10 18.15
C TYR A 85 1.71 1.76 18.25
N ILE A 86 2.35 2.13 19.36
CA ILE A 86 3.76 1.85 19.61
C ILE A 86 3.99 0.34 19.75
N GLN A 87 3.14 -0.38 20.49
CA GLN A 87 3.21 -1.83 20.62
C GLN A 87 3.07 -2.53 19.25
N ASN A 88 2.14 -2.07 18.41
CA ASN A 88 1.97 -2.62 17.07
C ASN A 88 3.19 -2.35 16.18
N MET A 89 3.81 -1.18 16.30
CA MET A 89 5.04 -0.86 15.57
C MET A 89 6.21 -1.79 15.98
N TYR A 90 6.41 -2.02 17.29
CA TYR A 90 7.44 -2.94 17.77
C TYR A 90 7.18 -4.38 17.34
N ARG A 91 5.92 -4.85 17.44
CA ARG A 91 5.53 -6.19 16.97
C ARG A 91 5.79 -6.36 15.47
N SER A 92 5.42 -5.38 14.67
CA SER A 92 5.65 -5.38 13.22
C SER A 92 7.14 -5.43 12.88
N ARG A 93 7.98 -4.66 13.59
CA ARG A 93 9.44 -4.71 13.40
C ARG A 93 10.02 -6.08 13.75
N ILE A 94 9.68 -6.64 14.92
CA ILE A 94 10.17 -7.97 15.34
C ILE A 94 9.72 -9.04 14.35
N GLN A 95 8.46 -8.97 13.92
CA GLN A 95 7.92 -9.90 12.92
C GLN A 95 8.67 -9.78 11.58
N SER A 96 8.98 -8.57 11.13
CA SER A 96 9.75 -8.33 9.91
C SER A 96 11.19 -8.85 10.03
N GLU A 97 11.83 -8.71 11.20
CA GLU A 97 13.17 -9.23 11.46
C GLU A 97 13.20 -10.77 11.46
N VAL A 98 12.19 -11.41 12.05
CA VAL A 98 12.04 -12.87 12.00
C VAL A 98 11.80 -13.36 10.57
N GLU A 99 10.97 -12.65 9.80
CA GLU A 99 10.66 -12.99 8.41
C GLU A 99 11.84 -12.74 7.46
N ALA A 100 12.66 -11.74 7.74
CA ALA A 100 13.83 -11.41 6.95
C ALA A 100 15.05 -12.31 7.29
N SER A 101 15.02 -13.03 8.42
CA SER A 101 16.11 -13.93 8.77
C SER A 101 16.06 -15.22 7.93
N PRO A 102 17.07 -15.50 7.10
CA PRO A 102 17.12 -16.72 6.28
C PRO A 102 17.32 -18.01 7.12
N SER A 103 17.58 -17.88 8.42
CA SER A 103 17.92 -19.00 9.32
C SER A 103 16.71 -19.79 9.85
N HIS A 104 15.50 -19.25 9.74
CA HIS A 104 14.29 -19.92 10.22
C HIS A 104 13.25 -19.98 9.10
N SER A 105 13.22 -21.10 8.35
CA SER A 105 12.01 -21.44 7.62
C SER A 105 10.91 -21.65 8.65
N THR A 106 9.96 -20.72 8.70
CA THR A 106 8.82 -20.83 9.59
C THR A 106 7.91 -21.90 9.00
N ARG A 107 7.69 -22.99 9.74
CA ARG A 107 6.87 -24.12 9.29
C ARG A 107 5.49 -23.62 8.86
N ASN A 108 4.99 -24.10 7.73
CA ASN A 108 3.73 -23.66 7.09
C ASN A 108 3.72 -22.21 6.61
N ARG A 109 4.88 -21.60 6.38
CA ARG A 109 4.96 -20.26 5.81
C ARG A 109 5.86 -20.28 4.59
N LEU A 110 5.27 -19.97 3.44
CA LEU A 110 5.96 -19.94 2.16
C LEU A 110 5.69 -18.65 1.42
N LEU A 111 6.66 -18.26 0.60
CA LEU A 111 6.47 -17.26 -0.44
C LEU A 111 5.46 -17.78 -1.48
N ALA A 112 4.68 -16.89 -2.06
CA ALA A 112 3.68 -17.25 -3.08
C ALA A 112 4.32 -17.98 -4.28
N ALA A 113 5.53 -17.59 -4.68
CA ALA A 113 6.28 -18.27 -5.75
C ALA A 113 6.60 -19.74 -5.38
N SER A 114 7.13 -19.98 -4.19
CA SER A 114 7.43 -21.34 -3.69
C SER A 114 6.17 -22.18 -3.53
N LEU A 115 5.05 -21.56 -3.11
CA LEU A 115 3.76 -22.24 -3.02
C LEU A 115 3.24 -22.64 -4.41
N SER A 116 3.42 -21.80 -5.44
CA SER A 116 3.04 -22.16 -6.81
C SER A 116 3.85 -23.33 -7.35
N GLU A 117 5.16 -23.38 -7.07
CA GLU A 117 6.03 -24.50 -7.45
C GLU A 117 5.65 -25.79 -6.70
N LEU A 118 5.31 -25.68 -5.41
CA LEU A 118 4.82 -26.80 -4.61
C LEU A 118 3.52 -27.36 -5.18
N LEU A 119 2.54 -26.51 -5.48
CA LEU A 119 1.27 -26.96 -6.04
C LEU A 119 1.45 -27.58 -7.43
N GLU A 120 2.39 -27.07 -8.24
CA GLU A 120 2.73 -27.67 -9.52
C GLU A 120 3.34 -29.07 -9.37
N SER A 121 4.34 -29.20 -8.49
CA SER A 121 4.95 -30.50 -8.19
C SER A 121 3.99 -31.49 -7.54
N ARG A 122 2.97 -31.03 -6.81
CA ARG A 122 1.91 -31.89 -6.27
C ARG A 122 1.16 -32.62 -7.40
N LYS A 123 0.93 -32.00 -8.55
CA LYS A 123 0.15 -32.60 -9.65
C LYS A 123 0.76 -33.89 -10.20
N THR A 124 2.07 -34.09 -10.06
CA THR A 124 2.78 -35.27 -10.56
C THR A 124 2.85 -36.41 -9.55
N ILE A 125 2.51 -36.15 -8.29
CA ILE A 125 2.57 -37.12 -7.18
C ILE A 125 1.42 -38.11 -7.27
N LYS A 126 1.73 -39.39 -7.02
CA LYS A 126 0.75 -40.48 -7.06
C LYS A 126 0.58 -41.19 -5.72
N SER A 127 1.59 -41.14 -4.85
CA SER A 127 1.55 -41.83 -3.56
C SER A 127 1.51 -40.87 -2.37
N GLN A 128 0.85 -41.28 -1.29
CA GLN A 128 0.85 -40.54 -0.02
C GLN A 128 2.27 -40.34 0.56
N ALA A 129 3.19 -41.29 0.35
CA ALA A 129 4.57 -41.19 0.85
C ALA A 129 5.35 -40.07 0.13
N GLU A 130 5.14 -39.93 -1.18
CA GLU A 130 5.73 -38.86 -1.99
C GLU A 130 5.19 -37.48 -1.58
N LEU A 131 3.89 -37.39 -1.26
CA LEU A 131 3.27 -36.17 -0.75
C LEU A 131 3.93 -35.72 0.57
N GLN A 132 4.21 -36.68 1.46
CA GLN A 132 4.88 -36.39 2.72
C GLN A 132 6.31 -35.89 2.52
N ALA A 133 7.07 -36.55 1.64
CA ALA A 133 8.43 -36.10 1.30
C ALA A 133 8.43 -34.69 0.67
N LEU A 134 7.45 -34.38 -0.19
CA LEU A 134 7.29 -33.05 -0.75
C LEU A 134 6.98 -32.01 0.34
N ALA A 135 6.04 -32.32 1.24
CA ALA A 135 5.67 -31.42 2.33
C ALA A 135 6.85 -31.13 3.26
N GLU A 136 7.67 -32.14 3.57
CA GLU A 136 8.89 -31.99 4.36
C GLU A 136 9.93 -31.09 3.68
N ARG A 137 10.14 -31.25 2.38
CA ARG A 137 11.08 -30.43 1.60
C ARG A 137 10.74 -28.94 1.65
N TYR A 138 9.45 -28.62 1.63
CA TYR A 138 8.95 -27.24 1.69
C TYR A 138 8.58 -26.79 3.12
N GLY A 139 8.77 -27.64 4.14
CA GLY A 139 8.47 -27.30 5.53
C GLY A 139 6.99 -27.04 5.83
N ILE A 140 6.07 -27.76 5.17
CA ILE A 140 4.61 -27.70 5.41
C ILE A 140 4.12 -29.01 6.03
N ASP A 141 3.09 -28.92 6.86
CA ASP A 141 2.34 -30.08 7.34
C ASP A 141 1.46 -30.67 6.24
N VAL A 142 1.53 -31.98 6.03
CA VAL A 142 0.74 -32.69 5.01
C VAL A 142 -0.75 -32.38 5.13
N THR A 143 -1.28 -32.31 6.36
CA THR A 143 -2.68 -31.98 6.62
C THR A 143 -3.07 -30.60 6.08
N LYS A 144 -2.26 -29.57 6.36
CA LYS A 144 -2.48 -28.21 5.85
C LYS A 144 -2.31 -28.14 4.34
N LEU A 145 -1.37 -28.89 3.79
CA LEU A 145 -1.21 -28.99 2.35
C LEU A 145 -2.48 -29.57 1.69
N THR A 146 -3.04 -30.64 2.27
CA THR A 146 -4.29 -31.24 1.78
C THR A 146 -5.48 -30.30 1.93
N GLU A 147 -5.59 -29.56 3.04
CA GLU A 147 -6.64 -28.55 3.22
C GLU A 147 -6.52 -27.41 2.21
N LEU A 148 -5.30 -26.90 2.00
CA LEU A 148 -5.03 -25.81 1.06
C LEU A 148 -5.33 -26.23 -0.38
N ALA A 149 -4.98 -27.47 -0.76
CA ALA A 149 -5.23 -28.01 -2.09
C ALA A 149 -6.73 -28.11 -2.45
N ARG A 150 -7.63 -28.13 -1.45
CA ARG A 150 -9.09 -28.09 -1.70
C ARG A 150 -9.57 -26.74 -2.23
N PHE A 151 -8.86 -25.66 -1.89
CA PHE A 151 -9.27 -24.29 -2.21
C PHE A 151 -8.41 -23.67 -3.31
N ILE A 152 -7.13 -24.03 -3.37
CA ILE A 152 -6.15 -23.40 -4.25
C ILE A 152 -5.40 -24.48 -5.01
N ASN A 153 -5.36 -24.33 -6.33
CA ASN A 153 -4.57 -25.15 -7.23
C ASN A 153 -3.91 -24.26 -8.29
N THR A 154 -2.95 -24.78 -9.04
CA THR A 154 -2.39 -24.10 -10.22
C THR A 154 -3.06 -24.66 -11.49
N PRO A 155 -3.34 -23.83 -12.51
CA PRO A 155 -3.85 -24.34 -13.79
C PRO A 155 -2.79 -25.22 -14.46
N SER A 156 -3.21 -26.31 -15.11
CA SER A 156 -2.37 -27.10 -16.02
C SER A 156 -2.79 -26.87 -17.46
N ILE A 157 -1.94 -27.25 -18.40
CA ILE A 157 -2.22 -27.16 -19.83
C ILE A 157 -2.70 -28.53 -20.32
N ASP A 158 -3.81 -28.56 -21.05
CA ASP A 158 -4.18 -29.73 -21.83
C ASP A 158 -3.40 -29.73 -23.16
N GLY A 159 -2.43 -30.63 -23.26
CA GLY A 159 -1.57 -30.77 -24.44
C GLY A 159 -2.33 -31.19 -25.70
N GLY A 160 -3.55 -31.72 -25.57
CA GLY A 160 -4.39 -32.08 -26.71
C GLY A 160 -5.03 -30.88 -27.42
N THR A 161 -5.07 -29.71 -26.79
CA THR A 161 -5.83 -28.55 -27.28
C THR A 161 -4.93 -27.40 -27.76
N ILE A 162 -3.72 -27.72 -28.23
CA ILE A 162 -2.78 -26.72 -28.74
C ILE A 162 -3.20 -26.32 -30.16
N VAL A 163 -3.66 -25.08 -30.32
CA VAL A 163 -4.00 -24.47 -31.60
C VAL A 163 -2.97 -23.40 -31.93
N LYS A 164 -2.19 -23.63 -32.99
CA LYS A 164 -1.26 -22.64 -33.54
C LYS A 164 -1.95 -21.92 -34.70
N THR A 165 -2.17 -20.62 -34.56
CA THR A 165 -2.76 -19.79 -35.63
C THR A 165 -1.72 -18.77 -36.07
N VAL A 166 -1.44 -18.72 -37.37
CA VAL A 166 -0.54 -17.72 -37.96
C VAL A 166 -1.41 -16.63 -38.57
N ASN A 167 -1.29 -15.41 -38.05
CA ASN A 167 -2.01 -14.25 -38.55
C ASN A 167 -1.41 -13.78 -39.88
N GLN A 168 -2.18 -12.99 -40.64
CA GLN A 168 -1.74 -12.44 -41.93
C GLN A 168 -0.50 -11.55 -41.82
N ASP A 169 -0.25 -10.98 -40.64
CA ASP A 169 0.93 -10.15 -40.33
C ASP A 169 2.18 -10.97 -39.99
N GLY A 170 2.10 -12.31 -40.03
CA GLY A 170 3.20 -13.22 -39.67
C GLY A 170 3.35 -13.48 -38.17
N GLU A 171 2.46 -12.94 -37.33
CA GLU A 171 2.44 -13.23 -35.89
C GLU A 171 1.85 -14.63 -35.62
N GLU A 172 2.58 -15.44 -34.86
CA GLU A 172 2.14 -16.75 -34.42
C GLU A 172 1.45 -16.64 -33.06
N THR A 173 0.18 -17.02 -32.98
CA THR A 173 -0.55 -17.13 -31.72
C THR A 173 -0.73 -18.60 -31.34
N LEU A 174 -0.32 -18.94 -30.12
CA LEU A 174 -0.47 -20.27 -29.54
C LEU A 174 -1.59 -20.21 -28.50
N THR A 175 -2.73 -20.83 -28.81
CA THR A 175 -3.85 -20.94 -27.87
C THR A 175 -3.91 -22.36 -27.34
N MET A 176 -4.11 -22.51 -26.03
CA MET A 176 -4.20 -23.80 -25.35
C MET A 176 -5.28 -23.74 -24.27
N MET A 177 -5.95 -24.86 -24.02
CA MET A 177 -6.93 -24.94 -22.94
C MET A 177 -6.26 -25.19 -21.60
N ALA A 178 -6.66 -24.38 -20.62
CA ALA A 178 -6.29 -24.60 -19.24
C ALA A 178 -7.23 -25.64 -18.62
N GLN A 179 -6.66 -26.58 -17.88
CA GLN A 179 -7.37 -27.61 -17.12
C GLN A 179 -7.00 -27.51 -15.64
N TRP A 180 -7.95 -27.85 -14.77
CA TRP A 180 -7.70 -28.01 -13.34
C TRP A 180 -7.57 -29.49 -13.03
N VAL A 181 -6.39 -29.93 -12.61
CA VAL A 181 -6.09 -31.33 -12.30
C VAL A 181 -5.92 -31.49 -10.80
N ASP A 182 -6.69 -32.39 -10.19
CA ASP A 182 -6.46 -32.83 -8.82
C ASP A 182 -5.89 -34.26 -8.83
N PRO A 183 -4.64 -34.46 -8.36
CA PRO A 183 -4.04 -35.79 -8.29
C PRO A 183 -4.80 -36.67 -7.30
N LYS A 184 -5.19 -37.87 -7.76
CA LYS A 184 -5.72 -38.92 -6.88
C LYS A 184 -4.54 -39.65 -6.27
N LEU A 185 -4.47 -39.63 -4.95
CA LEU A 185 -3.45 -40.36 -4.20
C LEU A 185 -3.92 -41.81 -4.03
N GLU A 186 -3.06 -42.75 -4.38
CA GLU A 186 -3.23 -44.19 -4.11
C GLU A 186 -2.63 -44.59 -2.75
#